data_AF-A0A359MT65-F1
#
_entry.id   AF-A0A359MT65-F1
#
_cell.length_a   1.000
_cell.length_b   1.000
_cell.length_c   1.000
_cell.angle_alpha   90.00
_cell.angle_beta   90.00
_cell.angle_gamma   90.00
#
_symmetry.space_group_name_H-M   'P 1'
#
loop_
_entity.id
_entity.type
_entity.pdbx_description
1 polymer ?
#
loop_
_entity_poly.entity_id
_entity_poly.type
_entity_poly.pdbx_seq_one_letter_code
_entity_poly.pdbx_strand_id
1 'polypeptide(L)' 'MNDCESGFDKYPLGMCYVPWQCFENLYENEYQAFDCGTIFKDLNLGFLGRSCK' A
#
# COMPACT_ATOMS: atom_id res chain seq x y z
N MET A 1 -11.99 -14.77 1.50
CA MET A 1 -12.21 -13.83 2.61
C MET A 1 -11.17 -12.74 2.38
N ASN A 2 -11.58 -11.55 1.98
CA ASN A 2 -10.63 -10.46 1.78
C ASN A 2 -10.31 -9.92 3.18
N ASP A 3 -9.17 -10.28 3.74
CA ASP A 3 -8.81 -9.87 5.11
C ASP A 3 -8.77 -8.35 5.28
N CYS A 4 -8.62 -7.61 4.17
CA CYS A 4 -8.64 -6.16 4.14
C CYS A 4 -10.04 -5.51 4.22
N GLU A 5 -11.14 -6.28 4.17
CA GLU A 5 -12.48 -5.77 4.48
C GLU A 5 -12.87 -5.95 5.94
N SER A 6 -12.11 -6.73 6.71
CA SER A 6 -12.45 -6.97 8.12
C SER A 6 -12.02 -5.79 8.98
N GLY A 7 -12.97 -5.20 9.71
CA GLY A 7 -12.76 -3.99 10.52
C GLY A 7 -11.58 -4.10 11.49
N PHE A 8 -11.06 -2.94 11.89
CA PHE A 8 -9.86 -2.80 12.72
C PHE A 8 -9.91 -3.53 14.07
N ASP A 9 -11.10 -3.95 14.51
CA ASP A 9 -11.36 -4.64 15.79
C ASP A 9 -10.59 -5.96 15.95
N LYS A 10 -10.12 -6.56 14.86
CA LYS A 10 -9.33 -7.80 14.89
C LYS A 10 -7.83 -7.57 15.08
N TYR A 11 -7.35 -6.34 14.93
CA TYR A 11 -5.93 -6.02 15.00
C TYR A 11 -5.57 -5.41 16.36
N PRO A 12 -4.32 -5.60 16.84
CA PRO A 12 -3.85 -4.89 18.02
C PRO A 12 -4.00 -3.38 17.88
N LEU A 13 -4.31 -2.67 18.97
CA LEU A 13 -4.50 -1.20 18.98
C LEU A 13 -3.34 -0.42 18.34
N GLY A 14 -2.11 -0.95 18.41
CA GLY A 14 -0.95 -0.31 17.78
C GLY A 14 -1.00 -0.29 16.24
N MET A 15 -1.84 -1.11 15.63
CA MET A 15 -1.96 -1.23 14.17
C MET A 15 -2.97 -0.26 13.56
N CYS A 16 -3.70 0.53 14.36
CA CYS A 16 -4.70 1.50 13.85
C CYS A 16 -4.12 2.57 12.93
N TYR A 17 -2.81 2.81 12.97
CA TYR A 17 -2.12 3.81 12.13
C TYR A 17 -1.44 3.21 10.90
N VAL A 18 -1.41 1.88 10.79
CA VAL A 18 -0.83 1.19 9.65
C VAL A 18 -1.95 0.96 8.64
N PRO A 19 -1.90 1.54 7.43
CA PRO A 19 -2.90 1.23 6.42
C PRO A 19 -2.80 -0.25 6.08
N TRP A 20 -3.90 -0.99 6.28
CA TRP A 20 -3.92 -2.39 5.89
C TRP A 20 -3.88 -2.47 4.37
N GLN A 21 -2.96 -3.26 3.82
CA GLN A 21 -2.77 -3.39 2.38
C GLN A 21 -3.26 -4.78 1.95
N CYS A 22 -4.22 -4.82 1.04
CA CYS A 22 -4.62 -6.05 0.38
C CYS A 22 -3.46 -6.52 -0.52
N PHE A 23 -3.18 -7.83 -0.55
CA PHE A 23 -2.17 -8.39 -1.45
C PHE A 23 -2.74 -8.57 -2.86
N GLU A 24 -3.06 -7.47 -3.51
CA GLU A 24 -3.71 -7.42 -4.82
C GLU A 24 -3.06 -6.37 -5.72
N ASN A 25 -3.47 -6.37 -7.00
CA ASN A 25 -3.02 -5.39 -8.01
C ASN A 25 -1.48 -5.22 -8.09
N LEU A 26 -0.77 -6.35 -8.07
CA LEU A 26 0.69 -6.38 -8.11
C LEU A 26 1.23 -6.15 -9.52
N TYR A 27 2.48 -5.72 -9.61
CA TYR A 27 3.23 -5.82 -10.88
C TYR A 27 3.38 -7.27 -11.31
N GLU A 28 3.20 -7.52 -12.61
CA GLU A 28 3.32 -8.86 -13.19
C GLU A 28 4.78 -9.35 -13.20
N ASN A 29 5.72 -8.39 -13.18
CA ASN A 29 7.12 -8.64 -13.31
C ASN A 29 7.91 -7.91 -12.21
N GLU A 30 8.89 -8.61 -11.63
CA GLU A 30 9.73 -8.12 -10.53
C GLU A 30 10.62 -6.93 -10.89
N TYR A 31 11.07 -6.81 -12.14
CA TYR A 31 11.86 -5.67 -12.60
C TYR A 31 11.03 -4.37 -12.58
N GLN A 32 9.74 -4.44 -12.94
CA GLN A 32 8.85 -3.27 -12.87
C GLN A 32 8.62 -2.81 -11.42
N ALA A 33 8.43 -3.77 -10.51
CA ALA A 33 8.28 -3.47 -9.09
C ALA A 33 9.56 -2.87 -8.50
N PHE A 34 10.72 -3.37 -8.91
CA PHE A 34 12.02 -2.87 -8.50
C PHE A 34 12.23 -1.42 -8.95
N ASP A 35 11.91 -1.11 -10.21
CA ASP A 35 12.03 0.25 -10.76
C ASP A 35 11.10 1.25 -10.06
N CYS A 36 9.89 0.82 -9.67
CA CYS A 36 8.91 1.67 -8.99
C CYS A 36 9.13 1.76 -7.47
N GLY A 37 9.96 0.89 -6.88
CA GLY A 37 10.19 0.81 -5.43
C GLY A 37 9.02 0.21 -4.63
N THR A 38 8.08 -0.46 -5.29
CA THR A 38 6.92 -1.12 -4.66
C THR A 38 6.41 -2.25 -5.55
N ILE A 39 5.94 -3.35 -4.94
CA ILE A 39 5.27 -4.45 -5.65
C ILE A 39 3.80 -4.15 -5.95
N PHE A 40 3.21 -3.18 -5.25
CA PHE A 40 1.80 -2.79 -5.36
C PHE A 40 1.64 -1.63 -6.33
N LYS A 41 0.88 -1.81 -7.41
CA LYS A 41 0.65 -0.76 -8.41
C LYS A 41 -0.04 0.46 -7.81
N ASP A 42 -0.92 0.26 -6.83
CA ASP A 42 -1.67 1.34 -6.16
C ASP A 42 -0.79 2.28 -5.33
N LEU A 43 0.42 1.85 -4.97
CA LEU A 43 1.40 2.66 -4.25
C LEU A 43 2.37 3.42 -5.16
N ASN A 44 2.35 3.16 -6.47
CA ASN A 44 3.16 3.92 -7.43
C ASN A 44 2.52 5.28 -7.73
N LEU A 45 2.62 6.17 -6.75
CA LEU A 45 2.06 7.53 -6.82
C LEU A 45 3.14 8.52 -7.24
N GLY A 46 2.79 9.41 -8.16
CA GLY A 46 3.68 10.49 -8.57
C GLY A 46 4.03 11.41 -7.40
N PHE A 47 5.26 11.91 -7.37
CA PHE A 47 5.68 12.87 -6.36
C PHE A 47 4.98 14.23 -6.59
N LEU A 48 3.98 14.52 -5.76
CA LEU A 48 3.21 15.78 -5.80
C LEU A 48 3.85 16.91 -4.99
N GLY A 49 5.08 16.73 -4.50
CA GLY A 49 5.87 17.65 -3.65
C GLY A 49 5.18 18.95 -3.26
N ARG A 50 4.80 19.10 -1.99
CA ARG A 50 4.31 20.40 -1.51
C ARG A 50 5.51 21.34 -1.38
N SER A 51 5.69 22.24 -2.34
CA SER A 51 6.52 23.42 -2.11
C SER A 51 5.87 24.28 -1.04
N CYS A 52 6.56 24.56 0.06
CA CYS A 52 6.17 25.65 0.95
C CYS A 52 6.27 26.95 0.13
N LYS A 53 5.16 27.68 -0.01
CA LYS A 53 5.18 29.08 -0.48
C LYS A 53 5.36 30.00 0.71
#